data_AF-Q4UIM7-F1
#
_entry.id   AF-Q4UIM7-F1
#
_cell.length_a   1.000
_cell.length_b   1.000
_cell.length_c   1.000
_cell.angle_alpha   90.00
_cell.angle_beta   90.00
_cell.angle_gamma   90.00
#
_symmetry.space_group_name_H-M   'P 1'
#
loop_
_entity.id
_entity.type
_entity.pdbx_description
1 polymer ?
#
loop_
_entity_poly.entity_id
_entity_poly.type
_entity_poly.pdbx_seq_one_letter_code
_entity_poly.pdbx_strand_id
1 'polypeptide(L)'
;MSEKNSSTTPKITKYDDDFKTGKFTKEESDKIKKAVDDFISENYNCPREAALKRLIRKRGNVPSPLIYIAQETLPNRHPRSVYNFFRRHILYNKTGKWTNEELFALLKTYFLNEESGINSWKSVTKQLKRSPEQIHDKFREIKHYISKFRSVVQNSELSEADKISRIGKMTKGTTKGSTKKGSKASLDVTPDFQQKLYDLVREIMSKDTNLSLENVPWARVQSNFPQHSITRLRIHFNMTILPKVYSTLYPGFNPTMVSRICFRWMRKLLKRPNSSNLKFLSEVDFKSKFPQVPLMYIRYCIRRTLIRMVRKFKFQVMNQETLSESVGNLDLEVLQKIPSDSVEGIFSRREFNLLVKFTYTDLEVKRWKKHDKEILKKIKNDILPLCKLC
;
A
#
# COMPACT_ATOMS: atom_id res chain seq x y z
N MET A 1 -42.42 17.70 25.77
CA MET A 1 -42.20 18.27 24.43
C MET A 1 -42.01 17.13 23.45
N SER A 2 -42.89 17.05 22.46
CA SER A 2 -43.17 15.88 21.64
C SER A 2 -42.08 15.63 20.59
N GLU A 3 -41.56 14.40 20.55
CA GLU A 3 -40.70 13.90 19.49
C GLU A 3 -41.52 13.81 18.19
N LYS A 4 -41.17 14.61 17.17
CA LYS A 4 -41.73 14.49 15.82
C LYS A 4 -41.22 13.19 15.19
N ASN A 5 -42.03 12.14 15.25
CA ASN A 5 -41.85 10.92 14.48
C ASN A 5 -42.15 11.21 13.00
N SER A 6 -41.12 11.47 12.18
CA SER A 6 -41.27 11.38 10.73
C SER A 6 -41.13 9.90 10.31
N SER A 7 -42.18 9.36 9.70
CA SER A 7 -42.22 7.98 9.21
C SER A 7 -41.51 7.89 7.86
N THR A 8 -40.22 7.59 7.85
CA THR A 8 -39.50 7.17 6.65
C THR A 8 -39.45 5.65 6.59
N THR A 9 -40.51 5.04 6.06
CA THR A 9 -40.55 3.61 5.74
C THR A 9 -39.60 3.32 4.56
N PRO A 10 -38.79 2.25 4.60
CA PRO A 10 -37.77 2.00 3.58
C PRO A 10 -38.40 1.47 2.29
N LYS A 11 -38.25 2.21 1.18
CA LYS A 11 -38.40 1.65 -0.17
C LYS A 11 -37.22 0.71 -0.42
N ILE A 12 -37.51 -0.59 -0.43
CA ILE A 12 -36.56 -1.63 -0.83
C ILE A 12 -36.41 -1.53 -2.35
N THR A 13 -35.40 -0.80 -2.82
CA THR A 13 -35.03 -0.79 -4.23
C THR A 13 -34.19 -2.03 -4.54
N LYS A 14 -34.60 -2.77 -5.58
CA LYS A 14 -33.82 -3.86 -6.17
C LYS A 14 -32.44 -3.31 -6.56
N TYR A 15 -31.38 -3.96 -6.11
CA TYR A 15 -30.01 -3.55 -6.38
C TYR A 15 -29.59 -4.06 -7.77
N ASP A 16 -29.47 -3.15 -8.75
CA ASP A 16 -28.80 -3.42 -10.02
C ASP A 16 -27.28 -3.56 -9.79
N ASP A 17 -26.63 -4.48 -10.51
CA ASP A 17 -25.24 -4.94 -10.33
C ASP A 17 -24.14 -3.90 -10.67
N ASP A 18 -24.47 -2.64 -10.95
CA ASP A 18 -23.56 -1.62 -11.47
C ASP A 18 -23.05 -0.60 -10.43
N PHE A 19 -22.75 -1.05 -9.21
CA PHE A 19 -22.14 -0.18 -8.21
C PHE A 19 -20.69 0.16 -8.54
N LYS A 20 -20.37 1.45 -8.50
CA LYS A 20 -18.97 1.92 -8.62
C LYS A 20 -18.14 1.36 -7.45
N THR A 21 -17.08 0.62 -7.75
CA THR A 21 -16.18 0.01 -6.75
C THR A 21 -14.84 0.77 -6.62
N GLY A 22 -13.97 0.36 -5.69
CA GLY A 22 -12.66 0.97 -5.49
C GLY A 22 -12.61 2.11 -4.46
N LYS A 23 -11.53 2.90 -4.49
CA LYS A 23 -11.31 3.99 -3.52
C LYS A 23 -12.33 5.11 -3.71
N PHE A 24 -12.70 5.75 -2.60
CA PHE A 24 -13.47 6.99 -2.62
C PHE A 24 -12.59 8.13 -3.13
N THR A 25 -13.08 8.91 -4.09
CA THR A 25 -12.40 10.13 -4.53
C THR A 25 -12.47 11.18 -3.44
N LYS A 26 -11.67 12.25 -3.58
CA LYS A 26 -11.73 13.39 -2.66
C LYS A 26 -13.13 14.02 -2.67
N GLU A 27 -13.69 14.23 -3.86
CA GLU A 27 -15.04 14.77 -4.03
C GLU A 27 -16.12 13.91 -3.37
N GLU A 28 -16.07 12.58 -3.57
CA GLU A 28 -17.00 11.66 -2.91
C GLU A 28 -16.86 11.76 -1.38
N SER A 29 -15.62 11.82 -0.88
CA SER A 29 -15.33 11.93 0.54
C SER A 29 -15.86 13.22 1.16
N ASP A 30 -15.70 14.34 0.46
CA ASP A 30 -16.11 15.66 0.95
C ASP A 30 -17.64 15.80 0.93
N LYS A 31 -18.31 15.29 -0.12
CA LYS A 31 -19.79 15.19 -0.17
C LYS A 31 -20.35 14.40 1.00
N ILE A 32 -19.79 13.21 1.25
CA ILE A 32 -20.20 12.34 2.36
C ILE A 32 -20.05 13.04 3.71
N LYS A 33 -18.91 13.71 3.94
CA LYS A 33 -18.66 14.41 5.21
C LYS A 33 -19.65 15.54 5.43
N LYS A 34 -19.87 16.37 4.40
CA LYS A 34 -20.82 17.47 4.45
C LYS A 34 -22.23 16.97 4.76
N ALA A 35 -22.71 15.94 4.05
CA ALA A 35 -24.03 15.37 4.28
C ALA A 35 -24.23 14.84 5.71
N VAL A 36 -23.19 14.30 6.35
CA VAL A 36 -23.26 13.91 7.76
C VAL A 36 -23.28 15.11 8.69
N ASP A 37 -22.48 16.13 8.43
CA ASP A 37 -22.45 17.33 9.26
C ASP A 37 -23.80 18.08 9.18
N ASP A 38 -24.40 18.17 7.98
CA ASP A 38 -25.74 18.71 7.74
C ASP A 38 -26.82 17.86 8.46
N PHE A 39 -26.75 16.53 8.34
CA PHE A 39 -27.69 15.66 9.07
C PHE A 39 -27.57 15.81 10.58
N ILE A 40 -26.35 16.00 11.11
CA ILE A 40 -26.12 16.19 12.53
C ILE A 40 -26.71 17.51 13.01
N SER A 41 -26.48 18.61 12.28
CA SER A 41 -26.98 19.93 12.66
C SER A 41 -28.51 19.99 12.64
N GLU A 42 -29.15 19.29 11.71
CA GLU A 42 -30.61 19.26 11.59
C GLU A 42 -31.30 18.35 12.63
N ASN A 43 -30.67 17.23 13.01
CA ASN A 43 -31.34 16.16 13.77
C ASN A 43 -30.81 15.96 15.20
N TYR A 44 -29.67 16.57 15.57
CA TYR A 44 -29.06 16.38 16.88
C TYR A 44 -28.60 17.70 17.50
N ASN A 45 -29.17 18.04 18.66
CA ASN A 45 -28.68 19.14 19.50
C ASN A 45 -27.63 18.63 20.52
N CYS A 46 -26.50 18.11 20.03
CA CYS A 46 -25.40 17.67 20.90
C CYS A 46 -24.03 17.77 20.19
N PRO A 47 -22.91 17.67 20.93
CA PRO A 47 -21.59 17.71 20.31
C PRO A 47 -21.46 16.65 19.21
N ARG A 48 -20.82 17.02 18.10
CA ARG A 48 -20.65 16.20 16.90
C ARG A 48 -20.23 14.76 17.20
N GLU A 49 -19.29 14.56 18.12
CA GLU A 49 -18.83 13.23 18.52
C GLU A 49 -19.92 12.37 19.17
N ALA A 50 -20.79 12.97 19.98
CA ALA A 50 -21.91 12.28 20.60
C ALA A 50 -22.98 11.92 19.56
N ALA A 51 -23.27 12.82 18.61
CA ALA A 51 -24.18 12.55 17.49
C ALA A 51 -23.66 11.41 16.61
N LEU A 52 -22.37 11.41 16.27
CA LEU A 52 -21.73 10.33 15.49
C LEU A 52 -21.83 8.96 16.18
N LYS A 53 -21.64 8.91 17.51
CA LYS A 53 -21.82 7.67 18.28
C LYS A 53 -23.26 7.16 18.20
N ARG A 54 -24.26 8.05 18.17
CA ARG A 54 -25.68 7.70 18.02
C ARG A 54 -25.99 7.19 16.62
N LEU A 55 -25.47 7.84 15.58
CA LEU A 55 -25.63 7.45 14.17
C LEU A 55 -25.11 6.04 13.87
N ILE A 56 -24.04 5.62 14.53
CA ILE A 56 -23.37 4.34 14.25
C ILE A 56 -23.95 3.18 15.07
N ARG A 57 -24.69 3.47 16.15
CA ARG A 57 -25.28 2.44 17.00
C ARG A 57 -26.42 1.76 16.26
N LYS A 58 -26.15 0.58 15.69
CA LYS A 58 -27.19 -0.31 15.15
C LYS A 58 -28.16 -0.68 16.28
N ARG A 59 -29.45 -0.39 16.11
CA ARG A 59 -30.53 -0.83 17.01
C ARG A 59 -31.22 -2.04 16.36
N GLY A 60 -30.86 -3.24 16.79
CA GLY A 60 -31.48 -4.49 16.30
C GLY A 60 -31.35 -4.68 14.79
N ASN A 61 -32.49 -4.89 14.12
CA ASN A 61 -32.58 -5.11 12.66
C ASN A 61 -32.68 -3.81 11.85
N VAL A 62 -32.75 -2.64 12.49
CA VAL A 62 -32.88 -1.36 11.79
C VAL A 62 -31.53 -0.97 11.17
N PRO A 63 -31.49 -0.61 9.87
CA PRO A 63 -30.31 -0.04 9.24
C PRO A 63 -29.84 1.21 9.98
N SER A 64 -28.52 1.40 10.11
CA SER A 64 -27.98 2.63 10.69
C SER A 64 -28.43 3.84 9.85
N PRO A 65 -28.76 4.99 10.46
CA PRO A 65 -29.08 6.22 9.73
C PRO A 65 -28.02 6.63 8.69
N LEU A 66 -26.76 6.23 8.90
CA LEU A 66 -25.67 6.42 7.94
C LEU A 66 -25.89 5.72 6.60
N ILE A 67 -26.67 4.63 6.57
CA ILE A 67 -26.99 3.92 5.32
C ILE A 67 -27.94 4.77 4.47
N TYR A 68 -28.87 5.50 5.08
CA TYR A 68 -29.77 6.42 4.36
C TYR A 68 -29.00 7.64 3.84
N ILE A 69 -28.19 8.28 4.70
CA ILE A 69 -27.32 9.39 4.28
C ILE A 69 -26.41 8.95 3.12
N ALA A 70 -25.87 7.72 3.19
CA ALA A 70 -25.06 7.16 2.13
C ALA A 70 -25.80 7.00 0.79
N GLN A 71 -27.03 6.48 0.82
CA GLN A 71 -27.84 6.24 -0.37
C GLN A 71 -28.25 7.54 -1.05
N GLU A 72 -28.63 8.56 -0.28
CA GLU A 72 -28.98 9.88 -0.80
C GLU A 72 -27.77 10.62 -1.37
N THR A 73 -26.62 10.53 -0.70
CA THR A 73 -25.43 11.33 -1.09
C THR A 73 -24.65 10.71 -2.25
N LEU A 74 -24.54 9.37 -2.28
CA LEU A 74 -23.81 8.62 -3.30
C LEU A 74 -24.62 7.40 -3.77
N PRO A 75 -25.71 7.61 -4.53
CA PRO A 75 -26.60 6.53 -4.97
C PRO A 75 -25.87 5.50 -5.84
N ASN A 76 -24.80 5.91 -6.54
CA ASN A 76 -24.00 5.05 -7.42
C ASN A 76 -22.97 4.18 -6.66
N ARG A 77 -22.89 4.26 -5.32
CA ARG A 77 -21.99 3.46 -4.49
C ARG A 77 -22.82 2.48 -3.65
N HIS A 78 -22.32 1.25 -3.52
CA HIS A 78 -23.00 0.26 -2.69
C HIS A 78 -23.10 0.77 -1.23
N PRO A 79 -24.29 0.72 -0.58
CA PRO A 79 -24.49 1.33 0.74
C PRO A 79 -23.55 0.81 1.82
N ARG A 80 -23.24 -0.49 1.80
CA ARG A 80 -22.24 -1.13 2.69
C ARG A 80 -20.83 -0.54 2.53
N SER A 81 -20.43 -0.14 1.33
CA SER A 81 -19.13 0.47 1.07
C SER A 81 -19.02 1.85 1.69
N VAL A 82 -20.08 2.65 1.59
CA VAL A 82 -20.17 3.98 2.20
C VAL A 82 -20.27 3.88 3.74
N TYR A 83 -21.04 2.92 4.26
CA TYR A 83 -21.07 2.61 5.68
C TYR A 83 -19.68 2.27 6.25
N ASN A 84 -18.91 1.46 5.54
CA ASN A 84 -17.53 1.14 5.92
C ASN A 84 -16.60 2.36 5.82
N PHE A 85 -16.83 3.26 4.85
CA PHE A 85 -16.12 4.53 4.78
C PHE A 85 -16.37 5.37 6.03
N PHE A 86 -17.62 5.52 6.46
CA PHE A 86 -17.98 6.25 7.68
C PHE A 86 -17.26 5.72 8.92
N ARG A 87 -17.30 4.40 9.13
CA ARG A 87 -16.65 3.76 10.28
C ARG A 87 -15.13 3.98 10.32
N ARG A 88 -14.48 4.14 9.17
CA ARG A 88 -13.03 4.30 9.07
C ARG A 88 -12.56 5.75 9.11
N HIS A 89 -13.33 6.67 8.53
CA HIS A 89 -12.87 8.04 8.25
C HIS A 89 -13.54 9.12 9.07
N ILE A 90 -14.71 8.86 9.66
CA ILE A 90 -15.45 9.87 10.43
C ILE A 90 -15.38 9.60 11.93
N LEU A 91 -15.28 8.32 12.35
CA LEU A 91 -14.98 7.99 13.74
C LEU A 91 -13.54 8.37 14.10
N TYR A 92 -13.38 9.09 15.22
CA TYR A 92 -12.08 9.31 15.82
C TYR A 92 -11.54 7.98 16.38
N ASN A 93 -10.75 7.29 15.56
CA ASN A 93 -9.92 6.18 15.98
C ASN A 93 -8.46 6.64 15.90
N LYS A 94 -7.64 6.19 16.85
CA LYS A 94 -6.20 6.38 16.81
C LYS A 94 -5.66 5.76 15.51
N THR A 95 -4.99 6.59 14.71
CA THR A 95 -4.31 6.18 13.48
C THR A 95 -2.80 6.29 13.63
N GLY A 96 -2.05 5.59 12.76
CA GLY A 96 -0.60 5.66 12.72
C GLY A 96 0.10 4.41 13.23
N LYS A 97 1.41 4.55 13.48
CA LYS A 97 2.29 3.43 13.85
C LYS A 97 1.84 2.78 15.15
N TRP A 98 1.90 1.46 15.20
CA TRP A 98 1.64 0.69 16.42
C TRP A 98 2.78 0.87 17.40
N THR A 99 2.46 1.26 18.63
CA THR A 99 3.44 1.31 19.72
C THR A 99 3.63 -0.07 20.33
N ASN A 100 4.72 -0.25 21.08
CA ASN A 100 5.00 -1.55 21.71
C ASN A 100 3.97 -1.86 22.81
N GLU A 101 3.46 -0.84 23.47
CA GLU A 101 2.42 -0.91 24.50
C GLU A 101 1.10 -1.39 23.87
N GLU A 102 0.71 -0.83 22.73
CA GLU A 102 -0.49 -1.26 21.99
C GLU A 102 -0.37 -2.71 21.53
N LEU A 103 0.82 -3.11 21.08
CA LEU A 103 1.11 -4.48 20.67
C LEU A 103 1.09 -5.45 21.86
N PHE A 104 1.66 -5.05 23.00
CA PHE A 104 1.62 -5.83 24.23
C PHE A 104 0.18 -6.05 24.72
N ALA A 105 -0.64 -4.99 24.77
CA ALA A 105 -2.04 -5.08 25.16
C ALA A 105 -2.86 -5.98 24.22
N LEU A 106 -2.61 -5.91 22.90
CA LEU A 106 -3.21 -6.82 21.92
C LEU A 106 -2.84 -8.29 22.20
N LEU A 107 -1.55 -8.56 22.41
CA LEU A 107 -1.04 -9.91 22.69
C LEU A 107 -1.55 -10.45 24.03
N LYS A 108 -1.51 -9.64 25.09
CA LYS A 108 -2.04 -9.97 26.43
C LYS A 108 -3.51 -10.37 26.33
N THR A 109 -4.31 -9.56 25.65
CA THR A 109 -5.75 -9.86 25.47
C THR A 109 -5.99 -11.11 24.62
N TYR A 110 -5.16 -11.36 23.60
CA TYR A 110 -5.26 -12.60 22.82
C TYR A 110 -4.97 -13.83 23.68
N PHE A 111 -3.84 -13.87 24.40
CA PHE A 111 -3.48 -15.03 25.22
C PHE A 111 -4.44 -15.27 26.38
N LEU A 112 -5.05 -14.22 26.93
CA LEU A 112 -6.10 -14.35 27.96
C LEU A 112 -7.39 -14.98 27.43
N ASN A 113 -7.72 -14.78 26.14
CA ASN A 113 -8.95 -15.29 25.55
C ASN A 113 -8.75 -16.56 24.72
N GLU A 114 -7.51 -17.05 24.61
CA GLU A 114 -7.14 -18.18 23.76
C GLU A 114 -7.87 -19.47 24.17
N GLU A 115 -8.01 -19.70 25.49
CA GLU A 115 -8.70 -20.85 26.06
C GLU A 115 -10.20 -20.87 25.74
N SER A 116 -10.81 -19.68 25.61
CA SER A 116 -12.24 -19.55 25.30
C SER A 116 -12.56 -19.74 23.80
N GLY A 117 -11.55 -19.77 22.94
CA GLY A 117 -11.71 -19.79 21.47
C GLY A 117 -12.37 -18.53 20.87
N ILE A 118 -12.85 -17.60 21.69
CA ILE A 118 -13.56 -16.39 21.28
C ILE A 118 -12.62 -15.19 21.36
N ASN A 119 -12.12 -14.76 20.20
CA ASN A 119 -11.35 -13.53 20.11
C ASN A 119 -12.26 -12.30 20.27
N SER A 120 -12.42 -11.80 21.49
CA SER A 120 -13.19 -10.59 21.78
C SER A 120 -12.40 -9.31 21.47
N TRP A 121 -12.30 -8.96 20.18
CA TRP A 121 -11.62 -7.74 19.73
C TRP A 121 -12.29 -6.44 20.21
N LYS A 122 -13.55 -6.51 20.66
CA LYS A 122 -14.30 -5.35 21.16
C LYS A 122 -13.65 -4.71 22.38
N SER A 123 -13.11 -5.51 23.29
CA SER A 123 -12.41 -5.01 24.49
C SER A 123 -11.13 -4.26 24.10
N VAL A 124 -10.31 -4.89 23.25
CA VAL A 124 -9.07 -4.31 22.73
C VAL A 124 -9.34 -3.01 21.95
N THR A 125 -10.42 -2.96 21.17
CA THR A 125 -10.86 -1.76 20.43
C THR A 125 -11.08 -0.58 21.36
N LYS A 126 -11.79 -0.80 22.48
CA LYS A 126 -12.05 0.25 23.47
C LYS A 126 -10.76 0.68 24.17
N GLN A 127 -9.92 -0.28 24.58
CA GLN A 127 -8.68 0.01 25.29
C GLN A 127 -7.68 0.79 24.44
N LEU A 128 -7.44 0.35 23.20
CA LEU A 128 -6.44 0.94 22.31
C LEU A 128 -6.95 2.17 21.55
N LYS A 129 -8.26 2.45 21.63
CA LYS A 129 -8.94 3.47 20.82
C LYS A 129 -8.65 3.33 19.31
N ARG A 130 -8.32 2.12 18.85
CA ARG A 130 -8.12 1.78 17.42
C ARG A 130 -9.36 1.09 16.88
N SER A 131 -9.62 1.22 15.59
CA SER A 131 -10.76 0.55 14.95
C SER A 131 -10.63 -0.99 15.01
N PRO A 132 -11.75 -1.73 15.04
CA PRO A 132 -11.73 -3.20 15.00
C PRO A 132 -10.96 -3.74 13.79
N GLU A 133 -11.08 -3.08 12.64
CA GLU A 133 -10.39 -3.43 11.41
C GLU A 133 -8.86 -3.31 11.58
N GLN A 134 -8.36 -2.23 12.18
CA GLN A 134 -6.93 -2.07 12.46
C GLN A 134 -6.40 -3.14 13.41
N ILE A 135 -7.17 -3.50 14.45
CA ILE A 135 -6.81 -4.56 15.39
C ILE A 135 -6.71 -5.91 14.68
N HIS A 136 -7.71 -6.24 13.88
CA HIS A 136 -7.73 -7.49 13.12
C HIS A 136 -6.60 -7.55 12.10
N ASP A 137 -6.32 -6.45 11.39
CA ASP A 137 -5.19 -6.33 10.46
C ASP A 137 -3.85 -6.54 11.17
N LYS A 138 -3.66 -5.90 12.32
CA LYS A 138 -2.43 -6.05 13.09
C LYS A 138 -2.29 -7.47 13.63
N PHE A 139 -3.37 -8.05 14.14
CA PHE A 139 -3.37 -9.42 14.62
C PHE A 139 -3.00 -10.40 13.49
N ARG A 140 -3.59 -10.26 12.30
CA ARG A 140 -3.24 -11.08 11.13
C ARG A 140 -1.77 -10.96 10.74
N GLU A 141 -1.20 -9.75 10.85
CA GLU A 141 0.24 -9.53 10.62
C GLU A 141 1.09 -10.35 11.61
N ILE A 142 0.73 -10.32 12.90
CA ILE A 142 1.53 -10.92 13.99
C ILE A 142 1.24 -12.40 14.29
N LYS A 143 0.07 -12.90 13.87
CA LYS A 143 -0.43 -14.24 14.20
C LYS A 143 0.59 -15.33 13.87
N HIS A 144 1.29 -15.18 12.75
CA HIS A 144 2.27 -16.17 12.26
C HIS A 144 3.48 -16.35 13.17
N TYR A 145 3.80 -15.37 14.01
CA TYR A 145 4.91 -15.42 14.94
C TYR A 145 4.44 -15.24 16.39
N ILE A 146 3.16 -15.49 16.66
CA ILE A 146 2.55 -15.24 17.96
C ILE A 146 3.14 -16.13 19.06
N SER A 147 3.50 -17.37 18.72
CA SER A 147 4.13 -18.32 19.64
C SER A 147 5.41 -17.77 20.25
N LYS A 148 6.17 -16.97 19.50
CA LYS A 148 7.41 -16.33 19.97
C LYS A 148 7.16 -15.33 21.10
N PHE A 149 5.99 -14.68 21.11
CA PHE A 149 5.66 -13.71 22.14
C PHE A 149 5.12 -14.35 23.41
N ARG A 150 4.67 -15.61 23.37
CA ARG A 150 4.03 -16.30 24.50
C ARG A 150 4.91 -16.26 25.76
N SER A 151 6.18 -16.66 25.62
CA SER A 151 7.15 -16.71 26.71
C SER A 151 7.47 -15.34 27.31
N VAL A 152 7.28 -14.25 26.56
CA VAL A 152 7.51 -12.89 27.07
C VAL A 152 6.24 -12.36 27.76
N VAL A 153 5.07 -12.59 27.17
CA VAL A 153 3.81 -12.02 27.67
C VAL A 153 3.34 -12.71 28.95
N GLN A 154 3.45 -14.04 29.00
CA GLN A 154 2.97 -14.85 30.13
C GLN A 154 3.97 -14.99 31.28
N ASN A 155 5.21 -14.52 31.14
CA ASN A 155 6.22 -14.62 32.20
C ASN A 155 5.86 -13.71 33.39
N SER A 156 5.69 -14.27 34.59
CA SER A 156 5.31 -13.56 35.82
C SER A 156 6.43 -12.77 36.46
N GLU A 157 7.70 -13.09 36.18
CA GLU A 157 8.89 -12.47 36.76
C GLU A 157 9.27 -11.15 36.05
N LEU A 158 8.75 -10.91 34.85
CA LEU A 158 9.03 -9.70 34.09
C LEU A 158 8.03 -8.59 34.42
N SER A 159 8.57 -7.39 34.68
CA SER A 159 7.75 -6.17 34.76
C SER A 159 7.03 -5.89 33.43
N GLU A 160 5.90 -5.18 33.45
CA GLU A 160 5.21 -4.81 32.21
C GLU A 160 6.10 -3.98 31.28
N ALA A 161 6.93 -3.08 31.84
CA ALA A 161 7.90 -2.29 31.08
C ALA A 161 8.93 -3.18 30.36
N ASP A 162 9.43 -4.22 31.03
CA ASP A 162 10.37 -5.17 30.44
C ASP A 162 9.72 -6.01 29.34
N LYS A 163 8.46 -6.44 29.53
CA LYS A 163 7.69 -7.15 28.50
C LYS A 163 7.53 -6.29 27.25
N ILE A 164 7.13 -5.04 27.41
CA ILE A 164 6.96 -4.06 26.32
C ILE A 164 8.29 -3.84 25.60
N SER A 165 9.38 -3.66 26.35
CA SER A 165 10.73 -3.49 25.79
C SER A 165 11.20 -4.72 24.99
N ARG A 166 11.03 -5.93 25.53
CA ARG A 166 11.37 -7.19 24.85
C ARG A 166 10.54 -7.40 23.58
N ILE A 167 9.23 -7.15 23.62
CA ILE A 167 8.37 -7.18 22.42
C ILE A 167 8.85 -6.17 21.38
N GLY A 168 9.24 -4.96 21.81
CA GLY A 168 9.84 -3.95 20.96
C GLY A 168 11.13 -4.43 20.27
N LYS A 169 12.00 -5.15 20.98
CA LYS A 169 13.23 -5.73 20.40
C LYS A 169 12.90 -6.84 19.38
N MET A 170 11.94 -7.70 19.70
CA MET A 170 11.50 -8.79 18.83
C MET A 170 10.85 -8.30 17.52
N THR A 171 10.17 -7.14 17.57
CA THR A 171 9.53 -6.52 16.41
C THR A 171 10.44 -5.58 15.62
N LYS A 172 11.41 -4.91 16.27
CA LYS A 172 12.40 -4.06 15.60
C LYS A 172 13.50 -4.85 14.87
N GLY A 173 13.72 -6.11 15.25
CA GLY A 173 14.67 -7.01 14.58
C GLY A 173 14.39 -7.26 13.08
N THR A 174 13.24 -6.81 12.56
CA THR A 174 12.86 -6.96 11.15
C THR A 174 13.06 -5.71 10.29
N THR A 175 13.45 -4.54 10.83
CA THR A 175 13.33 -3.27 10.05
C THR A 175 14.46 -2.24 10.09
N LYS A 176 15.62 -2.43 10.74
CA LYS A 176 16.75 -1.49 10.56
C LYS A 176 18.13 -2.14 10.50
N GLY A 177 18.87 -1.76 9.46
CA GLY A 177 20.28 -2.03 9.28
C GLY A 177 21.08 -1.55 10.50
N SER A 178 21.93 -2.45 10.98
CA SER A 178 22.98 -2.17 11.94
C SER A 178 24.08 -3.18 11.66
N THR A 179 25.13 -2.64 11.06
CA THR A 179 26.50 -3.14 11.01
C THR A 179 26.92 -3.58 12.40
N LYS A 180 26.97 -4.88 12.63
CA LYS A 180 27.94 -5.57 13.50
C LYS A 180 27.80 -7.07 13.26
N LYS A 181 28.91 -7.67 12.84
CA LYS A 181 29.11 -9.13 12.71
C LYS A 181 28.75 -9.78 14.03
N GLY A 182 27.76 -10.66 14.00
CA GLY A 182 27.28 -11.46 15.12
C GLY A 182 26.10 -12.24 14.59
N SER A 183 26.24 -13.57 14.54
CA SER A 183 25.31 -14.56 14.01
C SER A 183 23.84 -14.23 14.29
N LYS A 184 23.17 -13.59 13.33
CA LYS A 184 21.75 -13.26 13.41
C LYS A 184 20.94 -14.35 12.73
N ALA A 185 20.15 -15.07 13.52
CA ALA A 185 18.99 -15.83 13.07
C ALA A 185 17.91 -14.87 12.49
N SER A 186 18.21 -14.26 11.35
CA SER A 186 17.22 -13.83 10.39
C SER A 186 16.60 -15.12 9.86
N LEU A 187 15.33 -15.42 10.14
CA LEU A 187 14.64 -16.56 9.50
C LEU A 187 14.97 -16.59 8.01
N ASP A 188 15.77 -17.59 7.63
CA ASP A 188 16.64 -17.57 6.47
C ASP A 188 15.86 -17.47 5.17
N VAL A 189 16.18 -16.46 4.37
CA VAL A 189 15.84 -16.43 2.95
C VAL A 189 16.95 -17.21 2.22
N THR A 190 17.00 -18.52 2.42
CA THR A 190 17.98 -19.38 1.73
C THR A 190 17.69 -19.40 0.22
N PRO A 191 18.70 -19.69 -0.63
CA PRO A 191 18.48 -19.99 -2.04
C PRO A 191 17.40 -21.06 -2.24
N ASP A 192 17.40 -22.11 -1.42
CA ASP A 192 16.39 -23.17 -1.45
C ASP A 192 14.97 -22.64 -1.19
N PHE A 193 14.81 -21.72 -0.23
CA PHE A 193 13.53 -21.07 0.03
C PHE A 193 13.08 -20.25 -1.19
N GLN A 194 13.99 -19.50 -1.82
CA GLN A 194 13.67 -18.71 -3.02
C GLN A 194 13.23 -19.60 -4.18
N GLN A 195 13.93 -20.72 -4.40
CA GLN A 195 13.59 -21.69 -5.43
C GLN A 195 12.23 -22.33 -5.16
N LYS A 196 11.99 -22.85 -3.94
CA LYS A 196 10.71 -23.45 -3.56
C LYS A 196 9.54 -22.47 -3.70
N LEU A 197 9.72 -21.21 -3.29
CA LEU A 197 8.69 -20.17 -3.46
C LEU A 197 8.44 -19.87 -4.94
N TYR A 198 9.48 -19.82 -5.76
CA TYR A 198 9.35 -19.60 -7.19
C TYR A 198 8.59 -20.74 -7.88
N ASP A 199 8.99 -21.98 -7.63
CA ASP A 199 8.38 -23.16 -8.24
C ASP A 199 6.91 -23.31 -7.85
N LEU A 200 6.57 -23.06 -6.57
CA LEU A 200 5.17 -23.10 -6.12
C LEU A 200 4.30 -22.05 -6.82
N VAL A 201 4.78 -20.81 -6.96
CA VAL A 201 4.01 -19.76 -7.65
C VAL A 201 3.85 -20.11 -9.13
N ARG A 202 4.91 -20.65 -9.77
CA ARG A 202 4.84 -21.13 -11.15
C ARG A 202 3.82 -22.24 -11.32
N GLU A 203 3.82 -23.23 -10.44
CA GLU A 203 2.87 -24.35 -10.45
C GLU A 203 1.41 -23.87 -10.29
N ILE A 204 1.18 -22.93 -9.38
CA ILE A 204 -0.15 -22.34 -9.18
C ILE A 204 -0.61 -21.61 -10.44
N MET A 205 0.26 -20.81 -11.05
CA MET A 205 -0.08 -20.05 -12.26
C MET A 205 -0.18 -20.91 -13.52
N SER A 206 0.54 -22.04 -13.60
CA SER A 206 0.42 -22.96 -14.73
C SER A 206 -0.91 -23.73 -14.73
N LYS A 207 -1.54 -23.88 -13.57
CA LYS A 207 -2.85 -24.57 -13.43
C LYS A 207 -4.05 -23.69 -13.75
N ASP A 208 -3.91 -22.37 -13.70
CA ASP A 208 -5.00 -21.42 -13.95
C ASP A 208 -4.54 -20.31 -14.91
N THR A 209 -4.96 -20.46 -16.18
CA THR A 209 -4.59 -19.55 -17.28
C THR A 209 -5.15 -18.14 -17.12
N ASN A 210 -6.13 -17.92 -16.25
CA ASN A 210 -6.72 -16.60 -16.00
C ASN A 210 -5.97 -15.81 -14.92
N LEU A 211 -5.01 -16.43 -14.23
CA LEU A 211 -4.22 -15.73 -13.22
C LEU A 211 -3.19 -14.81 -13.86
N SER A 212 -3.14 -13.58 -13.35
CA SER A 212 -2.05 -12.63 -13.61
C SER A 212 -1.10 -12.58 -12.42
N LEU A 213 0.12 -12.05 -12.63
CA LEU A 213 1.11 -11.84 -11.56
C LEU A 213 0.56 -11.07 -10.35
N GLU A 214 -0.42 -10.19 -10.56
CA GLU A 214 -1.03 -9.42 -9.46
C GLU A 214 -2.07 -10.21 -8.67
N ASN A 215 -2.68 -11.22 -9.29
CA ASN A 215 -3.80 -11.98 -8.74
C ASN A 215 -3.38 -13.35 -8.18
N VAL A 216 -2.08 -13.57 -7.99
CA VAL A 216 -1.57 -14.80 -7.35
C VAL A 216 -2.29 -15.00 -6.00
N PRO A 217 -2.89 -16.17 -5.73
CA PRO A 217 -3.62 -16.44 -4.50
C PRO A 217 -2.65 -16.65 -3.33
N TRP A 218 -2.09 -15.57 -2.80
CA TRP A 218 -1.04 -15.61 -1.78
C TRP A 218 -1.43 -16.34 -0.49
N ALA A 219 -2.72 -16.48 -0.19
CA ALA A 219 -3.19 -17.31 0.92
C ALA A 219 -2.85 -18.80 0.71
N ARG A 220 -3.01 -19.31 -0.53
CA ARG A 220 -2.62 -20.68 -0.91
C ARG A 220 -1.10 -20.85 -0.97
N VAL A 221 -0.38 -19.80 -1.37
CA VAL A 221 1.09 -19.81 -1.29
C VAL A 221 1.53 -19.92 0.17
N GLN A 222 0.92 -19.12 1.06
CA GLN A 222 1.30 -19.03 2.47
C GLN A 222 1.05 -20.32 3.26
N SER A 223 0.10 -21.18 2.87
CA SER A 223 -0.11 -22.47 3.55
C SER A 223 1.13 -23.38 3.50
N ASN A 224 1.98 -23.22 2.49
CA ASN A 224 3.26 -23.94 2.36
C ASN A 224 4.42 -23.25 3.11
N PHE A 225 4.20 -22.01 3.57
CA PHE A 225 5.20 -21.19 4.26
C PHE A 225 4.59 -20.56 5.53
N PRO A 226 4.16 -21.38 6.52
CA PRO A 226 3.36 -20.91 7.66
C PRO A 226 4.08 -19.86 8.52
N GLN A 227 5.42 -19.87 8.50
CA GLN A 227 6.29 -18.94 9.23
C GLN A 227 6.39 -17.54 8.58
N HIS A 228 5.86 -17.37 7.37
CA HIS A 228 5.92 -16.13 6.63
C HIS A 228 4.51 -15.56 6.40
N SER A 229 4.37 -14.24 6.54
CA SER A 229 3.11 -13.57 6.21
C SER A 229 2.92 -13.44 4.69
N ILE A 230 1.66 -13.42 4.25
CA ILE A 230 1.26 -13.18 2.85
C ILE A 230 1.98 -11.95 2.27
N THR A 231 1.99 -10.84 3.01
CA THR A 231 2.63 -9.60 2.59
C THR A 231 4.12 -9.78 2.36
N ARG A 232 4.82 -10.50 3.25
CA ARG A 232 6.26 -10.74 3.13
C ARG A 232 6.58 -11.60 1.91
N LEU A 233 5.85 -12.68 1.70
CA LEU A 233 6.00 -13.56 0.54
C LEU A 233 5.79 -12.79 -0.77
N ARG A 234 4.68 -12.03 -0.84
CA ARG A 234 4.36 -11.23 -2.03
C ARG A 234 5.43 -10.20 -2.35
N ILE A 235 5.89 -9.45 -1.35
CA ILE A 235 6.92 -8.42 -1.55
C ILE A 235 8.22 -9.09 -1.99
N HIS A 236 8.67 -10.13 -1.28
CA HIS A 236 9.94 -10.78 -1.60
C HIS A 236 9.92 -11.41 -3.01
N PHE A 237 8.83 -12.05 -3.39
CA PHE A 237 8.67 -12.60 -4.73
C PHE A 237 8.73 -11.50 -5.81
N ASN A 238 7.91 -10.46 -5.68
CA ASN A 238 7.79 -9.41 -6.71
C ASN A 238 8.99 -8.46 -6.77
N MET A 239 9.71 -8.26 -5.66
CA MET A 239 10.81 -7.32 -5.57
C MET A 239 12.19 -7.95 -5.69
N THR A 240 12.31 -9.26 -5.46
CA THR A 240 13.61 -9.94 -5.39
C THR A 240 13.65 -11.15 -6.31
N ILE A 241 12.80 -12.14 -6.10
CA ILE A 241 12.88 -13.43 -6.81
C ILE A 241 12.60 -13.26 -8.31
N LEU A 242 11.44 -12.71 -8.67
CA LEU A 242 11.03 -12.61 -10.07
C LEU A 242 11.96 -11.69 -10.89
N PRO A 243 12.38 -10.50 -10.38
CA PRO A 243 13.41 -9.72 -11.05
C PRO A 243 14.76 -10.43 -11.20
N LYS A 244 15.16 -11.26 -10.22
CA LYS A 244 16.38 -12.09 -10.31
C LYS A 244 16.26 -13.11 -11.46
N VAL A 245 15.14 -13.84 -11.53
CA VAL A 245 14.85 -14.76 -12.66
C VAL A 245 14.97 -14.05 -14.00
N TYR A 246 14.32 -12.89 -14.14
CA TYR A 246 14.36 -12.14 -15.40
C TYR A 246 15.77 -11.67 -15.75
N SER A 247 16.57 -11.29 -14.76
CA SER A 247 17.96 -10.84 -14.97
C SER A 247 18.87 -12.00 -15.37
N THR A 248 18.60 -13.22 -14.88
CA THR A 248 19.34 -14.44 -15.24
C THR A 248 19.01 -14.92 -16.65
N LEU A 249 17.73 -14.93 -17.05
CA LEU A 249 17.29 -15.54 -18.31
C LEU A 249 17.23 -14.57 -19.49
N TYR A 250 17.07 -13.27 -19.23
CA TYR A 250 16.93 -12.26 -20.27
C TYR A 250 18.07 -11.24 -20.18
N PRO A 251 19.20 -11.48 -20.90
CA PRO A 251 20.32 -10.55 -20.93
C PRO A 251 19.86 -9.15 -21.28
N GLY A 252 20.26 -8.17 -20.45
CA GLY A 252 19.84 -6.78 -20.57
C GLY A 252 18.66 -6.39 -19.68
N PHE A 253 17.93 -7.35 -19.09
CA PHE A 253 16.93 -7.04 -18.06
C PHE A 253 17.63 -6.56 -16.78
N ASN A 254 17.41 -5.31 -16.42
CA ASN A 254 17.95 -4.70 -15.21
C ASN A 254 17.10 -3.48 -14.79
N PRO A 255 17.28 -2.93 -13.57
CA PRO A 255 16.54 -1.76 -13.11
C PRO A 255 16.61 -0.56 -14.06
N THR A 256 17.75 -0.34 -14.72
CA THR A 256 17.96 0.78 -15.65
C THR A 256 17.10 0.63 -16.91
N MET A 257 17.02 -0.58 -17.48
CA MET A 257 16.13 -0.91 -18.59
C MET A 257 14.66 -0.65 -18.22
N VAL A 258 14.21 -1.13 -17.05
CA VAL A 258 12.83 -0.92 -16.56
C VAL A 258 12.54 0.57 -16.37
N SER A 259 13.45 1.33 -15.79
CA SER A 259 13.28 2.78 -15.66
C SER A 259 13.20 3.47 -17.02
N ARG A 260 14.09 3.13 -17.97
CA ARG A 260 14.12 3.72 -19.31
C ARG A 260 12.78 3.58 -20.06
N ILE A 261 12.21 2.38 -20.07
CA ILE A 261 10.91 2.13 -20.74
C ILE A 261 9.77 2.91 -20.06
N CYS A 262 9.79 2.99 -18.73
CA CYS A 262 8.76 3.66 -17.95
C CYS A 262 8.81 5.18 -18.12
N PHE A 263 10.01 5.77 -18.05
CA PHE A 263 10.21 7.20 -18.29
C PHE A 263 9.78 7.60 -19.70
N ARG A 264 10.04 6.75 -20.70
CA ARG A 264 9.54 7.01 -22.06
C ARG A 264 8.01 6.96 -22.14
N TRP A 265 7.39 5.99 -21.47
CA TRP A 265 5.93 5.93 -21.39
C TRP A 265 5.36 7.19 -20.73
N MET A 266 5.91 7.60 -19.58
CA MET A 266 5.56 8.84 -18.91
C MET A 266 5.73 10.06 -19.82
N ARG A 267 6.85 10.16 -20.57
CA ARG A 267 7.05 11.25 -21.55
C ARG A 267 5.96 11.29 -22.61
N LYS A 268 5.47 10.13 -23.06
CA LYS A 268 4.36 10.04 -24.01
C LYS A 268 3.04 10.47 -23.37
N LEU A 269 2.79 10.07 -22.13
CA LEU A 269 1.58 10.46 -21.38
C LEU A 269 1.52 11.96 -21.11
N LEU A 270 2.64 12.54 -20.68
CA LEU A 270 2.76 13.98 -20.38
C LEU A 270 2.63 14.89 -21.61
N LYS A 271 2.64 14.34 -22.83
CA LYS A 271 2.34 15.09 -24.07
C LYS A 271 0.84 15.17 -24.37
N ARG A 272 -0.01 14.37 -23.71
CA ARG A 272 -1.45 14.33 -23.99
C ARG A 272 -2.15 15.59 -23.44
N PRO A 273 -3.29 16.02 -24.01
CA PRO A 273 -4.05 17.18 -23.54
C PRO A 273 -4.41 17.11 -22.04
N ASN A 274 -4.83 15.93 -21.58
CA ASN A 274 -5.27 15.71 -20.18
C ASN A 274 -4.11 15.44 -19.20
N SER A 275 -2.87 15.78 -19.57
CA SER A 275 -1.68 15.49 -18.76
C SER A 275 -1.56 16.32 -17.48
N SER A 276 -2.25 17.47 -17.41
CA SER A 276 -2.35 18.30 -16.21
C SER A 276 -2.96 17.57 -15.00
N ASN A 277 -3.70 16.48 -15.24
CA ASN A 277 -4.31 15.67 -14.19
C ASN A 277 -3.34 14.66 -13.55
N LEU A 278 -2.15 14.45 -14.12
CA LEU A 278 -1.14 13.55 -13.58
C LEU A 278 -0.23 14.29 -12.59
N LYS A 279 -0.55 14.18 -11.30
CA LYS A 279 0.20 14.81 -10.20
C LYS A 279 1.17 13.84 -9.53
N PHE A 280 0.87 12.54 -9.55
CA PHE A 280 1.64 11.52 -8.82
C PHE A 280 2.03 10.31 -9.67
N LEU A 281 3.16 9.66 -9.33
CA LEU A 281 3.55 8.37 -9.95
C LEU A 281 2.50 7.28 -9.77
N SER A 282 1.71 7.35 -8.69
CA SER A 282 0.66 6.38 -8.39
C SER A 282 -0.49 6.40 -9.39
N GLU A 283 -0.68 7.52 -10.10
CA GLU A 283 -1.74 7.75 -11.08
C GLU A 283 -1.34 7.26 -12.49
N VAL A 284 -0.04 7.00 -12.71
CA VAL A 284 0.42 6.46 -13.98
C VAL A 284 0.10 4.97 -14.03
N ASP A 285 -0.71 4.58 -15.01
CA ASP A 285 -1.05 3.18 -15.28
C ASP A 285 0.10 2.46 -15.98
N PHE A 286 1.08 2.02 -15.19
CA PHE A 286 2.14 1.12 -15.64
C PHE A 286 1.66 -0.31 -15.80
N LYS A 287 0.59 -0.71 -15.11
CA LYS A 287 0.09 -2.08 -15.09
C LYS A 287 -0.42 -2.49 -16.46
N SER A 288 -1.32 -1.70 -17.05
CA SER A 288 -1.83 -2.00 -18.40
C SER A 288 -0.72 -1.97 -19.44
N LYS A 289 0.31 -1.13 -19.21
CA LYS A 289 1.38 -0.94 -20.18
C LYS A 289 2.46 -2.02 -20.13
N PHE A 290 2.80 -2.48 -18.94
CA PHE A 290 3.89 -3.43 -18.67
C PHE A 290 3.39 -4.56 -17.74
N PRO A 291 2.35 -5.33 -18.13
CA PRO A 291 1.73 -6.33 -17.26
C PRO A 291 2.67 -7.47 -16.85
N GLN A 292 3.75 -7.68 -17.61
CA GLN A 292 4.72 -8.74 -17.41
C GLN A 292 5.80 -8.41 -16.36
N VAL A 293 5.88 -7.16 -15.90
CA VAL A 293 6.81 -6.73 -14.85
C VAL A 293 6.00 -6.34 -13.61
N PRO A 294 6.34 -6.85 -12.41
CA PRO A 294 5.62 -6.48 -11.19
C PRO A 294 5.53 -4.97 -10.97
N LEU A 295 4.32 -4.46 -10.75
CA LEU A 295 4.09 -3.03 -10.53
C LEU A 295 4.92 -2.46 -9.37
N MET A 296 5.11 -3.25 -8.31
CA MET A 296 5.96 -2.87 -7.18
C MET A 296 7.42 -2.65 -7.61
N TYR A 297 7.94 -3.53 -8.45
CA TYR A 297 9.30 -3.45 -8.96
C TYR A 297 9.46 -2.27 -9.93
N ILE A 298 8.50 -2.07 -10.83
CA ILE A 298 8.46 -0.88 -11.71
C ILE A 298 8.56 0.40 -10.89
N ARG A 299 7.70 0.56 -9.87
CA ARG A 299 7.68 1.75 -9.01
C ARG A 299 8.99 1.93 -8.25
N TYR A 300 9.59 0.84 -7.79
CA TYR A 300 10.91 0.87 -7.16
C TYR A 300 12.00 1.35 -8.11
N CYS A 301 12.07 0.80 -9.33
CA CYS A 301 13.05 1.21 -10.34
C CYS A 301 12.91 2.69 -10.67
N ILE A 302 11.69 3.16 -10.95
CA ILE A 302 11.41 4.57 -11.25
C ILE A 302 11.83 5.47 -10.09
N ARG A 303 11.40 5.17 -8.86
CA ARG A 303 11.74 5.99 -7.68
C ARG A 303 13.25 6.04 -7.46
N ARG A 304 13.93 4.90 -7.53
CA ARG A 304 15.39 4.83 -7.36
C ARG A 304 16.09 5.67 -8.42
N THR A 305 15.65 5.58 -9.67
CA THR A 305 16.20 6.37 -10.77
C THR A 305 15.94 7.86 -10.57
N LEU A 306 14.70 8.28 -10.25
CA LEU A 306 14.36 9.67 -9.98
C LEU A 306 15.17 10.25 -8.82
N ILE A 307 15.29 9.54 -7.69
CA ILE A 307 16.11 9.99 -6.56
C ILE A 307 17.56 10.17 -6.99
N ARG A 308 18.13 9.22 -7.74
CA ARG A 308 19.49 9.34 -8.27
C ARG A 308 19.63 10.57 -9.17
N MET A 309 18.65 10.83 -10.03
CA MET A 309 18.63 11.98 -10.93
C MET A 309 18.58 13.30 -10.18
N VAL A 310 17.66 13.43 -9.21
CA VAL A 310 17.51 14.62 -8.37
C VAL A 310 18.79 14.89 -7.59
N ARG A 311 19.42 13.84 -7.02
CA ARG A 311 20.70 13.98 -6.31
C ARG A 311 21.83 14.45 -7.23
N LYS A 312 21.96 13.85 -8.41
CA LYS A 312 22.97 14.25 -9.40
C LYS A 312 22.76 15.71 -9.84
N PHE A 313 21.52 16.10 -10.10
CA PHE A 313 21.17 17.47 -10.42
C PHE A 313 21.55 18.43 -9.28
N LYS A 314 21.18 18.15 -8.03
CA LYS A 314 21.53 18.99 -6.89
C LYS A 314 23.05 19.12 -6.74
N PHE A 315 23.80 18.02 -6.89
CA PHE A 315 25.26 18.05 -6.86
C PHE A 315 25.83 18.93 -7.98
N GLN A 316 25.29 18.84 -9.20
CA GLN A 316 25.72 19.68 -10.32
C GLN A 316 25.41 21.17 -10.09
N VAL A 317 24.22 21.50 -9.58
CA VAL A 317 23.84 22.89 -9.23
C VAL A 317 24.68 23.43 -8.08
N MET A 318 24.99 22.61 -7.06
CA MET A 318 25.78 23.04 -5.90
C MET A 318 27.26 23.22 -6.24
N ASN A 319 27.79 22.52 -7.24
CA ASN A 319 29.23 22.51 -7.52
C ASN A 319 29.68 23.44 -8.65
N GLN A 320 28.78 24.03 -9.43
CA GLN A 320 29.21 24.78 -10.62
C GLN A 320 28.33 25.99 -10.99
N GLU A 321 28.99 27.15 -10.95
CA GLU A 321 28.76 28.42 -11.67
C GLU A 321 28.82 28.26 -13.22
N THR A 322 28.96 27.06 -13.79
CA THR A 322 29.14 26.83 -15.25
C THR A 322 27.88 26.35 -15.99
N LEU A 323 26.70 26.48 -15.38
CA LEU A 323 25.42 26.23 -16.07
C LEU A 323 24.75 27.49 -16.64
N SER A 324 25.35 28.66 -16.41
CA SER A 324 24.78 29.99 -16.68
C SER A 324 24.51 30.27 -18.16
N GLU A 325 25.21 29.62 -19.10
CA GLU A 325 25.08 29.94 -20.53
C GLU A 325 24.02 29.10 -21.28
N SER A 326 23.55 27.97 -20.74
CA SER A 326 22.64 27.05 -21.49
C SER A 326 21.29 26.77 -20.83
N VAL A 327 21.07 27.27 -19.62
CA VAL A 327 19.88 27.00 -18.80
C VAL A 327 19.37 28.30 -18.23
N GLY A 328 18.18 28.74 -18.67
CA GLY A 328 17.58 29.95 -18.13
C GLY A 328 17.30 29.83 -16.62
N ASN A 329 17.47 30.92 -15.87
CA ASN A 329 17.27 30.99 -14.40
C ASN A 329 15.96 30.34 -13.92
N LEU A 330 14.89 30.45 -14.71
CA LEU A 330 13.57 29.88 -14.40
C LEU A 330 13.55 28.33 -14.34
N ASP A 331 14.45 27.65 -15.06
CA ASP A 331 14.53 26.18 -15.04
C ASP A 331 15.29 25.66 -13.80
N LEU A 332 16.25 26.44 -13.29
CA LEU A 332 16.98 26.12 -12.04
C LEU A 332 16.07 26.25 -10.82
N GLU A 333 15.27 27.32 -10.73
CA GLU A 333 14.31 27.53 -9.63
C GLU A 333 13.25 26.41 -9.55
N VAL A 334 12.71 25.97 -10.69
CA VAL A 334 11.72 24.89 -10.76
C VAL A 334 12.31 23.58 -10.24
N LEU A 335 13.57 23.29 -10.56
CA LEU A 335 14.22 22.06 -10.15
C LEU A 335 14.71 22.07 -8.69
N GLN A 336 15.06 23.25 -8.13
CA GLN A 336 15.39 23.39 -6.71
C GLN A 336 14.19 23.06 -5.79
N LYS A 337 12.96 23.33 -6.26
CA LYS A 337 11.72 23.01 -5.53
C LYS A 337 11.41 21.51 -5.45
N ILE A 338 12.17 20.66 -6.16
CA ILE A 338 11.98 19.20 -6.14
C ILE A 338 12.58 18.62 -4.83
N PRO A 339 11.77 18.00 -3.95
CA PRO A 339 12.24 17.34 -2.75
C PRO A 339 13.22 16.22 -3.11
N SER A 340 14.35 16.16 -2.40
CA SER A 340 15.36 15.11 -2.58
C SER A 340 14.87 13.74 -2.10
N ASP A 341 13.88 13.73 -1.20
CA ASP A 341 13.52 12.56 -0.40
C ASP A 341 12.13 12.01 -0.78
N SER A 342 11.37 12.77 -1.58
CA SER A 342 10.04 12.40 -2.05
C SER A 342 9.87 12.78 -3.52
N VAL A 343 9.99 11.78 -4.39
CA VAL A 343 9.75 11.87 -5.83
C VAL A 343 8.37 11.32 -6.22
N GLU A 344 7.44 11.21 -5.24
CA GLU A 344 6.10 10.66 -5.46
C GLU A 344 5.15 11.64 -6.14
N GLY A 345 5.17 12.91 -5.71
CA GLY A 345 4.60 14.04 -6.44
C GLY A 345 5.70 14.70 -7.26
N ILE A 346 5.32 15.46 -8.29
CA ILE A 346 6.18 16.22 -9.24
C ILE A 346 6.27 15.53 -10.59
N PHE A 347 5.25 15.75 -11.41
CA PHE A 347 5.31 15.48 -12.84
C PHE A 347 4.53 16.52 -13.62
N SER A 348 4.73 17.82 -13.33
CA SER A 348 4.44 18.75 -14.42
C SER A 348 5.30 18.34 -15.62
N ARG A 349 4.73 18.44 -16.82
CA ARG A 349 5.45 18.14 -18.06
C ARG A 349 6.81 18.86 -18.10
N ARG A 350 6.88 20.08 -17.54
CA ARG A 350 8.08 20.90 -17.47
C ARG A 350 9.15 20.27 -16.58
N GLU A 351 8.84 19.99 -15.31
CA GLU A 351 9.79 19.40 -14.35
C GLU A 351 10.33 18.04 -14.83
N PHE A 352 9.45 17.18 -15.33
CA PHE A 352 9.86 15.87 -15.83
C PHE A 352 10.78 15.98 -17.04
N ASN A 353 10.48 16.87 -17.99
CA ASN A 353 11.34 17.06 -19.15
C ASN A 353 12.69 17.69 -18.77
N LEU A 354 12.71 18.60 -17.79
CA LEU A 354 13.95 19.16 -17.26
C LEU A 354 14.80 18.09 -16.58
N LEU A 355 14.24 17.32 -15.65
CA LEU A 355 14.94 16.20 -15.01
C LEU A 355 15.51 15.23 -16.06
N VAL A 356 14.69 14.84 -17.03
CA VAL A 356 15.12 13.98 -18.13
C VAL A 356 16.21 14.63 -18.96
N LYS A 357 16.13 15.94 -19.29
CA LYS A 357 17.15 16.68 -20.06
C LYS A 357 18.50 16.69 -19.35
N PHE A 358 18.54 16.95 -18.04
CA PHE A 358 19.79 17.04 -17.28
C PHE A 358 20.45 15.68 -17.01
N THR A 359 19.63 14.65 -16.82
CA THR A 359 20.12 13.32 -16.44
C THR A 359 20.04 12.32 -17.59
N TYR A 360 19.86 12.86 -18.79
CA TYR A 360 19.55 12.17 -20.03
C TYR A 360 20.60 11.13 -20.42
N THR A 361 21.87 11.47 -20.18
CA THR A 361 23.04 10.66 -20.55
C THR A 361 23.04 9.31 -19.85
N ASP A 362 22.56 9.24 -18.60
CA ASP A 362 22.61 8.01 -17.79
C ASP A 362 21.53 6.99 -18.14
N LEU A 363 20.46 7.39 -18.83
CA LEU A 363 19.35 6.50 -19.20
C LEU A 363 19.25 6.19 -20.70
N GLU A 364 19.95 6.96 -21.56
CA GLU A 364 19.91 6.81 -23.02
C GLU A 364 18.47 6.76 -23.60
N VAL A 365 17.54 7.62 -23.12
CA VAL A 365 16.09 7.53 -23.40
C VAL A 365 15.70 7.84 -24.87
N LYS A 366 16.65 8.16 -25.77
CA LYS A 366 16.37 8.70 -27.13
C LYS A 366 15.61 7.71 -28.01
N ARG A 367 15.95 6.42 -27.96
CA ARG A 367 15.30 5.39 -28.76
C ARG A 367 14.86 4.26 -27.84
N TRP A 368 13.65 3.74 -28.02
CA TRP A 368 13.39 2.38 -27.52
C TRP A 368 14.40 1.51 -28.23
N LYS A 369 15.41 1.04 -27.51
CA LYS A 369 16.32 0.07 -28.11
C LYS A 369 15.42 -1.08 -28.54
N LYS A 370 15.51 -1.51 -29.80
CA LYS A 370 14.74 -2.66 -30.32
C LYS A 370 14.86 -3.85 -29.33
N HIS A 371 16.06 -3.98 -28.78
CA HIS A 371 16.43 -4.81 -27.65
C HIS A 371 15.47 -4.74 -26.43
N ASP A 372 15.12 -3.55 -25.91
CA ASP A 372 14.23 -3.43 -24.75
C ASP A 372 12.83 -3.98 -25.04
N LYS A 373 12.32 -3.78 -26.27
CA LYS A 373 11.03 -4.36 -26.73
C LYS A 373 11.11 -5.87 -26.75
N GLU A 374 12.21 -6.39 -27.28
CA GLU A 374 12.42 -7.82 -27.46
C GLU A 374 12.49 -8.52 -26.10
N ILE A 375 13.19 -7.96 -25.12
CA ILE A 375 13.19 -8.46 -23.74
C ILE A 375 11.77 -8.49 -23.18
N LEU A 376 11.04 -7.37 -23.25
CA LEU A 376 9.66 -7.30 -22.76
C LEU A 376 8.71 -8.28 -23.47
N LYS A 377 8.93 -8.54 -24.77
CA LYS A 377 8.16 -9.51 -25.55
C LYS A 377 8.48 -10.93 -25.11
N LYS A 378 9.76 -11.26 -24.88
CA LYS A 378 10.19 -12.56 -24.34
C LYS A 378 9.54 -12.82 -22.97
N ILE A 379 9.64 -11.87 -22.04
CA ILE A 379 8.99 -11.98 -20.72
C ILE A 379 7.46 -12.09 -20.85
N LYS A 380 6.84 -11.37 -21.78
CA LYS A 380 5.39 -11.45 -21.98
C LYS A 380 4.95 -12.85 -22.46
N ASN A 381 5.76 -13.50 -23.28
CA ASN A 381 5.47 -14.84 -23.79
C ASN A 381 5.68 -15.91 -22.72
N ASP A 382 6.63 -15.69 -21.80
CA ASP A 382 6.89 -16.57 -20.68
C ASP A 382 7.19 -15.76 -19.42
N ILE A 383 6.12 -15.49 -18.66
CA ILE A 383 6.14 -14.62 -17.48
C ILE A 383 6.81 -15.32 -16.28
N LEU A 384 6.69 -16.64 -16.18
CA LEU A 384 7.31 -17.44 -15.12
C LEU A 384 8.15 -18.56 -15.74
N PRO A 385 9.25 -18.21 -16.42
CA PRO A 385 10.07 -19.17 -17.14
C PRO A 385 10.70 -20.20 -16.21
N LEU A 386 11.03 -21.38 -16.74
CA LEU A 386 11.84 -22.36 -16.02
C LEU A 386 13.20 -21.74 -15.67
N CYS A 387 13.51 -21.66 -14.37
CA CYS A 387 14.73 -21.04 -13.88
C CYS A 387 15.20 -21.78 -12.63
N LYS A 388 16.52 -22.05 -12.56
CA LYS A 388 17.20 -22.47 -11.34
C LYS A 388 17.90 -21.24 -10.74
N LEU A 389 17.45 -20.83 -9.56
CA LEU A 389 18.00 -19.72 -8.80
C LEU A 389 19.25 -20.21 -8.07
N CYS A 390 20.43 -19.83 -8.59
CA CYS A 390 21.70 -20.02 -7.90
C CYS A 390 21.88 -19.02 -6.75
#